data_AF-A0A4Z0EP89-F1
#
_entry.id   AF-A0A4Z0EP89-F1
#
_cell.length_a   1.000
_cell.length_b   1.000
_cell.length_c   1.000
_cell.angle_alpha   90.00
_cell.angle_beta   90.00
_cell.angle_gamma   90.00
#
_symmetry.space_group_name_H-M   'P 1'
#
loop_
_entity.id
_entity.type
_entity.pdbx_description
1 polymer ?
#
loop_
_entity_poly.entity_id
_entity_poly.type
_entity_poly.pdbx_seq_one_letter_code
_entity_poly.pdbx_strand_id
1 'polypeptide(L)'
;MKLIHQLRQLFTNSLPPVPKLTLPPPTPSTIQDTFAQEITSALQNHYPSLLIQTSYNHLHINSLNLEINCLVGERNQHPHAVIFGLEVRIFNEHYFPGGIVDCLAGIGEDDATAIAKGAVNHVDGVLLTIIQALSASHAAELDFEDSQTGKKWHPILGLLQVQGA
;
A
#
# COMPACT_ATOMS: atom_id res chain seq x y z
N MET A 1 41.41 -45.42 -0.26
CA MET A 1 40.44 -45.28 -1.37
C MET A 1 39.02 -45.81 -1.08
N LYS A 2 38.66 -46.27 0.13
CA LYS A 2 37.27 -46.73 0.45
C LYS A 2 36.28 -45.60 0.79
N LEU A 3 36.76 -44.45 1.28
CA LEU A 3 35.92 -43.34 1.72
C LEU A 3 35.16 -42.64 0.57
N ILE A 4 35.81 -42.48 -0.58
CA ILE A 4 35.21 -41.83 -1.77
C ILE A 4 34.09 -42.69 -2.37
N HIS A 5 34.20 -44.02 -2.24
CA HIS A 5 33.19 -44.93 -2.77
C HIS A 5 31.91 -44.96 -1.91
N GLN A 6 32.05 -44.76 -0.59
CA GLN A 6 30.93 -44.65 0.34
C GLN A 6 30.19 -43.31 0.20
N LEU A 7 30.91 -42.21 -0.06
CA LEU A 7 30.28 -40.91 -0.32
C LEU A 7 29.44 -40.92 -1.60
N ARG A 8 29.87 -41.60 -2.67
CA ARG A 8 29.06 -41.74 -3.89
C ARG A 8 27.73 -42.46 -3.65
N GLN A 9 27.68 -43.43 -2.75
CA GLN A 9 26.43 -44.15 -2.44
C GLN A 9 25.41 -43.29 -1.68
N LEU A 10 25.87 -42.27 -0.94
CA LEU A 10 24.96 -41.32 -0.28
C LEU A 10 24.29 -40.34 -1.26
N PHE A 11 24.88 -40.12 -2.44
CA PHE A 11 24.32 -39.22 -3.46
C PHE A 11 23.58 -39.94 -4.60
N THR A 12 23.63 -41.28 -4.67
CA THR A 12 22.90 -42.07 -5.68
C THR A 12 21.55 -42.61 -5.19
N ASN A 13 21.21 -42.43 -3.90
CA ASN A 13 19.85 -42.66 -3.45
C ASN A 13 19.01 -41.48 -3.96
N SER A 14 18.21 -41.73 -4.99
CA SER A 14 17.28 -40.76 -5.56
C SER A 14 16.48 -40.12 -4.43
N LEU A 15 16.66 -38.81 -4.26
CA LEU A 15 15.79 -38.01 -3.41
C LEU A 15 14.34 -38.35 -3.79
N PRO A 16 13.45 -38.58 -2.80
CA PRO A 16 12.04 -38.77 -3.11
C PRO A 16 11.58 -37.56 -3.95
N PRO A 17 10.73 -37.77 -4.97
CA PRO A 17 10.23 -36.66 -5.78
C PRO A 17 9.62 -35.63 -4.83
N VAL A 18 10.14 -34.41 -4.88
CA VAL A 18 9.57 -33.27 -4.15
C VAL A 18 8.09 -33.25 -4.50
N PRO A 19 7.17 -33.35 -3.52
CA PRO A 19 5.75 -33.24 -3.79
C PRO A 19 5.53 -31.96 -4.60
N LYS A 20 4.97 -32.09 -5.80
CA LYS A 20 4.53 -30.91 -6.55
C LYS A 20 3.53 -30.20 -5.64
N LEU A 21 3.96 -29.10 -5.02
CA LEU A 21 3.07 -28.14 -4.41
C LEU A 21 2.16 -27.65 -5.53
N THR A 22 1.00 -28.28 -5.66
CA THR A 22 -0.12 -27.71 -6.40
C THR A 22 -0.45 -26.42 -5.70
N LEU A 23 -0.02 -25.30 -6.29
CA LEU A 23 -0.49 -23.99 -5.86
C LEU A 23 -2.02 -24.06 -5.85
N PRO A 24 -2.68 -23.62 -4.78
CA PRO A 24 -4.13 -23.54 -4.78
C PRO A 24 -4.57 -22.72 -5.99
N PRO A 25 -5.72 -23.06 -6.61
CA PRO A 25 -6.27 -22.26 -7.69
C PRO A 25 -6.38 -20.80 -7.24
N PRO A 26 -6.07 -19.82 -8.11
CA PRO A 26 -6.15 -18.42 -7.75
C PRO A 26 -7.58 -18.10 -7.29
N THR A 27 -7.71 -17.65 -6.05
CA THR A 27 -8.98 -17.15 -5.50
C THR A 27 -9.47 -16.00 -6.39
N PRO A 28 -10.76 -15.91 -6.75
CA PRO A 28 -11.28 -14.76 -7.48
C PRO A 28 -11.01 -13.47 -6.70
N SER A 29 -10.47 -12.44 -7.37
CA SER A 29 -10.16 -11.17 -6.73
C SER A 29 -11.45 -10.49 -6.26
N THR A 30 -11.45 -10.05 -5.01
CA THR A 30 -12.53 -9.25 -4.44
C THR A 30 -12.40 -7.79 -4.86
N ILE A 31 -13.46 -6.98 -4.71
CA ILE A 31 -13.39 -5.54 -4.97
C ILE A 31 -12.39 -4.83 -4.05
N GLN A 32 -12.16 -5.38 -2.86
CA GLN A 32 -11.13 -4.91 -1.94
C GLN A 32 -9.73 -5.16 -2.49
N ASP A 33 -9.50 -6.33 -3.11
CA ASP A 33 -8.23 -6.64 -3.79
C ASP A 33 -8.00 -5.70 -4.97
N THR A 34 -9.04 -5.39 -5.74
CA THR A 34 -8.98 -4.40 -6.82
C THR A 34 -8.60 -3.03 -6.28
N PHE A 35 -9.22 -2.58 -5.18
CA PHE A 35 -8.89 -1.28 -4.58
C PHE A 35 -7.42 -1.21 -4.11
N ALA A 36 -6.92 -2.27 -3.47
CA ALA A 36 -5.52 -2.38 -3.10
C ALA A 36 -4.58 -2.36 -4.31
N GLN A 37 -4.94 -3.04 -5.41
CA GLN A 37 -4.18 -3.03 -6.66
C GLN A 37 -4.13 -1.64 -7.30
N GLU A 38 -5.24 -0.89 -7.28
CA GLU A 38 -5.29 0.48 -7.78
C GLU A 38 -4.44 1.43 -6.92
N ILE A 39 -4.45 1.27 -5.58
CA ILE A 39 -3.53 2.04 -4.71
C ILE A 39 -2.08 1.70 -5.02
N THR A 40 -1.72 0.41 -5.18
CA THR A 40 -0.37 -0.01 -5.55
C THR A 40 0.05 0.63 -6.89
N SER A 41 -0.83 0.58 -7.88
CA SER A 41 -0.55 1.12 -9.22
C SER A 41 -0.35 2.64 -9.18
N ALA A 42 -1.21 3.36 -8.47
CA ALA A 42 -1.07 4.80 -8.27
C ALA A 42 0.24 5.14 -7.53
N LEU A 43 0.57 4.44 -6.44
CA LEU A 43 1.84 4.65 -5.73
C LEU A 43 3.06 4.38 -6.60
N GLN A 44 3.04 3.34 -7.44
CA GLN A 44 4.14 3.01 -8.35
C GLN A 44 4.31 4.08 -9.45
N ASN A 45 3.24 4.76 -9.86
CA ASN A 45 3.34 5.88 -10.78
C ASN A 45 4.09 7.07 -10.16
N HIS A 46 3.88 7.34 -8.87
CA HIS A 46 4.59 8.42 -8.15
C HIS A 46 6.00 8.02 -7.69
N TYR A 47 6.17 6.77 -7.27
CA TYR A 47 7.41 6.23 -6.73
C TYR A 47 7.75 4.89 -7.40
N PRO A 48 8.29 4.90 -8.63
CA PRO A 48 8.59 3.67 -9.38
C PRO A 48 9.60 2.74 -8.68
N SER A 49 10.44 3.29 -7.81
CA SER A 49 11.44 2.54 -7.03
C SER A 49 10.91 1.97 -5.72
N LEU A 50 9.66 2.27 -5.35
CA LEU A 50 9.08 1.83 -4.08
C LEU A 50 8.76 0.33 -4.13
N LEU A 51 9.35 -0.43 -3.21
CA LEU A 51 9.09 -1.87 -3.12
C LEU A 51 7.81 -2.10 -2.29
N ILE A 52 6.72 -2.34 -3.00
CA ILE A 52 5.40 -2.59 -2.42
C ILE A 52 5.09 -4.09 -2.52
N GLN A 53 4.84 -4.72 -1.37
CA GLN A 53 4.33 -6.09 -1.31
C GLN A 53 2.81 -6.03 -1.11
N THR A 54 2.04 -6.62 -2.02
CA THR A 54 0.58 -6.66 -1.93
C THR A 54 0.12 -8.09 -1.69
N SER A 55 -0.75 -8.28 -0.72
CA SER A 55 -1.44 -9.55 -0.45
C SER A 55 -2.91 -9.25 -0.17
N TYR A 56 -3.80 -9.64 -1.09
CA TYR A 56 -5.22 -9.30 -1.03
C TYR A 56 -5.42 -7.79 -0.93
N ASN A 57 -6.13 -7.35 0.11
CA ASN A 57 -6.41 -5.96 0.40
C ASN A 57 -5.35 -5.29 1.30
N HIS A 58 -4.21 -5.95 1.54
CA HIS A 58 -3.12 -5.47 2.36
C HIS A 58 -1.90 -5.11 1.50
N LEU A 59 -1.28 -3.96 1.76
CA LEU A 59 -0.03 -3.51 1.17
C LEU A 59 1.01 -3.31 2.28
N HIS A 60 2.26 -3.64 1.99
CA HIS A 60 3.38 -3.37 2.87
C HIS A 60 4.53 -2.71 2.10
N ILE A 61 5.01 -1.59 2.62
CA ILE A 61 6.10 -0.80 2.04
C ILE A 61 7.32 -0.92 2.96
N ASN A 62 8.16 -1.91 2.66
CA ASN A 62 9.27 -2.34 3.53
C ASN A 62 10.22 -1.18 3.90
N SER A 63 10.54 -0.31 2.94
CA SER A 63 11.50 0.77 3.15
C SER A 63 11.03 1.82 4.15
N LEU A 64 9.73 1.89 4.42
CA LEU A 64 9.11 2.85 5.33
C LEU A 64 8.49 2.18 6.56
N ASN A 65 8.56 0.85 6.67
CA ASN A 65 7.84 0.05 7.66
C ASN A 65 6.37 0.48 7.75
N LEU A 66 5.71 0.56 6.59
CA LEU A 66 4.35 1.07 6.44
C LEU A 66 3.43 -0.05 5.98
N GLU A 67 2.42 -0.36 6.78
CA GLU A 67 1.35 -1.30 6.45
C GLU A 67 0.09 -0.52 6.09
N ILE A 68 -0.61 -0.97 5.04
CA ILE A 68 -1.81 -0.31 4.54
C ILE A 68 -2.89 -1.38 4.31
N ASN A 69 -4.04 -1.19 4.91
CA ASN A 69 -5.23 -2.02 4.70
C ASN A 69 -6.27 -1.24 3.93
N CYS A 70 -6.70 -1.78 2.79
CA CYS A 70 -7.70 -1.19 1.92
C CYS A 70 -9.06 -1.87 2.16
N LEU A 71 -10.09 -1.08 2.41
CA LEU A 71 -11.44 -1.58 2.65
C LEU A 71 -12.41 -0.84 1.73
N VAL A 72 -13.33 -1.61 1.15
CA VAL A 72 -14.42 -1.10 0.32
C VAL A 72 -15.71 -1.37 1.08
N GLY A 73 -16.40 -0.29 1.43
CA GLY A 73 -17.67 -0.27 2.15
C GLY A 73 -18.87 -0.28 1.19
N GLU A 74 -19.91 0.47 1.57
CA GLU A 74 -21.18 0.46 0.84
C GLU A 74 -21.05 0.99 -0.58
N ARG A 75 -21.77 0.32 -1.50
CA ARG A 75 -21.97 0.75 -2.88
C ARG A 75 -23.31 1.46 -3.00
N ASN A 76 -23.31 2.66 -3.56
CA ASN A 76 -24.51 3.40 -3.90
C ASN A 76 -24.55 3.69 -5.42
N GLN A 77 -25.72 3.52 -6.02
CA GLN A 77 -25.96 3.81 -7.44
C GLN A 77 -26.84 5.05 -7.57
N HIS A 78 -26.28 6.09 -8.18
CA HIS A 78 -27.01 7.26 -8.66
C HIS A 78 -27.26 7.12 -10.18
N PRO A 79 -28.26 7.81 -10.78
CA PRO A 79 -28.54 7.72 -12.22
C PRO A 79 -27.35 7.99 -13.16
N HIS A 80 -26.33 8.69 -12.69
CA HIS A 80 -25.16 9.08 -13.48
C HIS A 80 -23.82 8.73 -12.82
N ALA A 81 -23.83 8.01 -11.70
CA ALA A 81 -22.61 7.68 -10.96
C ALA A 81 -22.77 6.44 -10.07
N VAL A 82 -21.69 5.69 -9.93
CA VAL A 82 -21.45 4.73 -8.85
C VAL A 82 -20.60 5.40 -7.79
N ILE A 83 -20.97 5.19 -6.53
CA ILE A 83 -20.26 5.70 -5.36
C ILE A 83 -19.91 4.52 -4.46
N PHE A 84 -18.65 4.46 -4.02
CA PHE A 84 -18.21 3.55 -2.97
C PHE A 84 -17.71 4.34 -1.77
N GLY A 85 -18.10 3.92 -0.57
CA GLY A 85 -17.36 4.27 0.63
C GLY A 85 -16.04 3.50 0.65
N LEU A 86 -14.92 4.20 0.80
CA LEU A 86 -13.58 3.63 0.83
C LEU A 86 -12.93 4.00 2.16
N GLU A 87 -12.24 3.04 2.75
CA GLU A 87 -11.50 3.24 3.99
C GLU A 87 -10.09 2.69 3.80
N VAL A 88 -9.09 3.48 4.19
CA VAL A 88 -7.69 3.11 4.16
C VAL A 88 -7.13 3.25 5.56
N ARG A 89 -6.63 2.14 6.11
CA ARG A 89 -5.98 2.12 7.42
C ARG A 89 -4.48 2.00 7.23
N ILE A 90 -3.74 2.93 7.80
CA ILE A 90 -2.30 3.07 7.60
C ILE A 90 -1.62 2.90 8.94
N PHE A 91 -0.65 2.00 9.04
CA PHE A 91 0.05 1.68 10.27
C PHE A 91 1.56 1.85 10.11
N ASN A 92 2.16 2.47 11.12
CA ASN A 92 3.60 2.53 11.30
C ASN A 92 3.88 2.42 12.80
N GLU A 93 4.56 1.36 13.21
CA GLU A 93 4.76 1.02 14.62
C GLU A 93 5.42 2.14 15.43
N HIS A 94 6.28 2.95 14.80
CA HIS A 94 7.04 3.98 15.50
C HIS A 94 6.29 5.31 15.58
N TYR A 95 5.75 5.78 14.46
CA TYR A 95 5.21 7.15 14.36
C TYR A 95 3.71 7.24 14.66
N PHE A 96 2.93 6.21 14.32
CA PHE A 96 1.49 6.16 14.57
C PHE A 96 1.07 4.71 14.88
N PRO A 97 1.42 4.18 16.07
CA PRO A 97 1.17 2.78 16.44
C PRO A 97 -0.33 2.43 16.53
N GLY A 98 -1.20 3.42 16.74
CA GLY A 98 -2.66 3.24 16.71
C GLY A 98 -3.24 3.20 15.29
N GLY A 99 -2.43 3.47 14.28
CA GLY A 99 -2.83 3.66 12.90
C GLY A 99 -3.50 5.00 12.63
N ILE A 100 -3.59 5.33 11.36
CA ILE A 100 -4.41 6.41 10.81
C ILE A 100 -5.53 5.74 10.02
N VAL A 101 -6.77 6.14 10.26
CA VAL A 101 -7.91 5.72 9.45
C VAL A 101 -8.33 6.90 8.62
N ASP A 102 -8.25 6.76 7.30
CA ASP A 102 -8.77 7.73 6.36
C ASP A 102 -9.95 7.15 5.60
N CYS A 103 -10.99 7.97 5.41
CA CYS A 103 -12.23 7.59 4.77
C CYS A 103 -12.52 8.56 3.64
N LEU A 104 -12.83 8.03 2.47
CA LEU A 104 -13.15 8.81 1.29
C LEU A 104 -14.25 8.15 0.44
N ALA A 105 -14.77 8.91 -0.52
CA ALA A 105 -15.68 8.36 -1.53
C ALA A 105 -14.94 8.14 -2.86
N GLY A 106 -15.06 6.92 -3.40
CA GLY A 106 -14.77 6.64 -4.81
C GLY A 106 -16.00 6.96 -5.66
N ILE A 107 -15.86 7.78 -6.69
CA ILE A 107 -16.99 8.20 -7.55
C ILE A 107 -16.62 7.99 -9.01
N GLY A 108 -17.44 7.25 -9.75
CA GLY A 108 -17.18 6.90 -11.14
C GLY A 108 -18.44 6.61 -11.94
N GLU A 109 -18.28 6.38 -13.24
CA GLU A 109 -19.39 6.01 -14.15
C GLU A 109 -19.82 4.55 -13.94
N ASP A 110 -18.88 3.72 -13.49
CA ASP A 110 -19.04 2.32 -13.13
C ASP A 110 -18.17 1.98 -11.90
N ASP A 111 -18.26 0.73 -11.43
CA ASP A 111 -17.57 0.27 -10.24
C ASP A 111 -16.04 0.38 -10.38
N ALA A 112 -15.49 -0.03 -11.53
CA ALA A 112 -14.05 0.00 -11.77
C ALA A 112 -13.51 1.44 -11.73
N THR A 113 -14.20 2.35 -12.40
CA THR A 113 -13.85 3.77 -12.44
C THR A 113 -13.98 4.42 -11.06
N ALA A 114 -15.00 4.06 -10.29
CA ALA A 114 -15.19 4.59 -8.94
C ALA A 114 -14.05 4.17 -7.99
N ILE A 115 -13.65 2.89 -8.03
CA ILE A 115 -12.52 2.37 -7.25
C ILE A 115 -11.20 3.02 -7.69
N ALA A 116 -10.92 3.07 -9.00
CA ALA A 116 -9.68 3.64 -9.52
C ALA A 116 -9.54 5.13 -9.18
N LYS A 117 -10.60 5.92 -9.37
CA LYS A 117 -10.61 7.35 -8.99
C LYS A 117 -10.46 7.54 -7.49
N GLY A 118 -11.11 6.69 -6.68
CA GLY A 118 -10.93 6.69 -5.23
C GLY A 118 -9.48 6.43 -4.82
N ALA A 119 -8.85 5.41 -5.39
CA ALA A 119 -7.45 5.08 -5.12
C ALA A 119 -6.49 6.22 -5.47
N VAL A 120 -6.63 6.79 -6.68
CA VAL A 120 -5.82 7.93 -7.12
C VAL A 120 -6.02 9.12 -6.18
N ASN A 121 -7.26 9.47 -5.85
CA ASN A 121 -7.55 10.57 -4.93
C ASN A 121 -6.89 10.35 -3.57
N HIS A 122 -7.00 9.16 -2.99
CA HIS A 122 -6.38 8.86 -1.69
C HIS A 122 -4.84 8.94 -1.77
N VAL A 123 -4.25 8.41 -2.85
CA VAL A 123 -2.79 8.47 -3.05
C VAL A 123 -2.34 9.92 -3.12
N ASP A 124 -2.90 10.70 -4.05
CA ASP A 124 -2.50 12.07 -4.34
C ASP A 124 -2.73 13.02 -3.16
N GLY A 125 -3.77 12.75 -2.36
CA GLY A 125 -4.12 13.59 -1.22
C GLY A 125 -3.36 13.29 0.06
N VAL A 126 -3.30 12.00 0.40
CA VAL A 126 -2.95 11.57 1.77
C VAL A 126 -1.67 10.76 1.77
N LEU A 127 -1.59 9.69 0.97
CA LEU A 127 -0.43 8.80 1.04
C LEU A 127 0.87 9.44 0.60
N LEU A 128 0.86 10.30 -0.44
CA LEU A 128 2.09 11.00 -0.86
C LEU A 128 2.67 11.83 0.29
N THR A 129 1.83 12.57 1.01
CA THR A 129 2.25 13.39 2.15
C THR A 129 2.84 12.53 3.27
N ILE A 130 2.20 11.40 3.59
CA ILE A 130 2.71 10.46 4.61
C ILE A 130 4.07 9.89 4.18
N ILE A 131 4.19 9.44 2.94
CA ILE A 131 5.43 8.87 2.41
C ILE A 131 6.56 9.92 2.42
N GLN A 132 6.28 11.16 2.00
CA GLN A 132 7.26 12.25 2.02
C GLN A 132 7.73 12.56 3.44
N ALA A 133 6.81 12.57 4.42
CA ALA A 133 7.13 12.79 5.82
C ALA A 133 8.05 11.69 6.36
N LEU A 134 7.72 10.43 6.11
CA LEU A 134 8.52 9.28 6.55
C LEU A 134 9.87 9.16 5.81
N SER A 135 9.93 9.65 4.57
CA SER A 135 11.16 9.66 3.76
C SER A 135 12.03 10.89 4.01
N ALA A 136 11.65 11.76 4.96
CA ALA A 136 12.31 13.04 5.23
C ALA A 136 12.56 13.90 3.98
N SER A 137 11.66 13.82 2.99
CA SER A 137 11.84 14.44 1.66
C SER A 137 11.30 15.88 1.61
N HIS A 138 11.56 16.67 2.64
CA HIS A 138 11.15 18.08 2.70
C HIS A 138 12.14 18.99 1.96
N ALA A 139 11.65 20.17 1.58
CA ALA A 139 12.45 21.23 1.00
C ALA A 139 13.09 22.05 2.13
N ALA A 140 14.39 21.84 2.38
CA ALA A 140 15.11 22.49 3.48
C ALA A 140 15.07 24.02 3.42
N GLU A 141 14.87 24.60 2.24
CA GLU A 141 14.68 26.04 2.04
C GLU A 141 13.34 26.58 2.59
N LEU A 142 12.38 25.70 2.86
CA LEU A 142 11.08 26.04 3.47
C LEU A 142 11.09 25.83 4.99
N ASP A 143 12.17 25.28 5.54
CA ASP A 143 12.28 25.03 6.97
C ASP A 143 12.33 26.35 7.74
N PHE A 144 11.68 26.36 8.89
CA PHE A 144 11.76 27.48 9.82
C PHE A 144 11.73 27.00 11.26
N GLU A 145 12.25 27.85 12.14
CA GLU A 145 12.22 27.61 13.57
C GLU A 145 11.30 28.63 14.24
N ASP A 146 10.40 28.16 15.09
CA ASP A 146 9.61 29.03 15.93
C ASP A 146 10.53 29.69 16.97
N SER A 147 10.76 31.00 16.80
CA SER A 147 11.60 31.81 17.69
C SER A 147 11.22 31.76 19.17
N GLN A 148 9.97 31.41 19.51
CA GLN A 148 9.49 31.35 20.90
C GLN A 148 9.68 29.96 21.52
N THR A 149 9.51 28.90 20.73
CA THR A 149 9.51 27.52 21.24
C THR A 149 10.74 26.72 20.85
N GLY A 150 11.55 27.21 19.90
CA GLY A 150 12.68 26.49 19.31
C GLY A 150 12.25 25.29 18.47
N LYS A 151 10.96 25.16 18.15
CA LYS A 151 10.44 24.05 17.34
C LYS A 151 10.83 24.26 15.89
N LYS A 152 11.44 23.24 15.30
CA LYS A 152 11.71 23.18 13.86
C LYS A 152 10.48 22.67 13.13
N TRP A 153 10.13 23.38 12.08
CA TRP A 153 9.07 23.04 11.16
C TRP A 153 9.71 22.63 9.84
N HIS A 154 9.32 21.47 9.34
CA HIS A 154 9.73 20.93 8.04
C HIS A 154 8.48 20.83 7.16
N PRO A 155 8.04 21.92 6.53
CA PRO A 155 6.78 21.94 5.81
C PRO A 155 6.84 21.00 4.60
N ILE A 156 5.77 20.24 4.43
CA ILE A 156 5.56 19.39 3.26
C ILE A 156 4.43 20.00 2.45
N LEU A 157 4.72 20.31 1.18
CA LEU A 157 3.73 20.81 0.25
C LEU A 157 2.90 19.63 -0.27
N GLY A 158 1.71 19.44 0.32
CA GLY A 158 0.72 18.48 -0.14
C GLY A 158 -0.45 19.15 -0.84
N LEU A 159 -1.22 18.36 -1.60
CA LEU A 159 -2.52 18.79 -2.08
C LEU A 159 -3.47 18.89 -0.88
N LEU A 160 -4.01 20.09 -0.63
CA LEU A 160 -5.08 20.23 0.35
C LEU A 160 -6.34 19.58 -0.22
N GLN A 161 -6.69 18.40 0.26
CA GLN A 161 -7.96 17.79 -0.08
C GLN A 161 -9.06 18.30 0.85
N VAL A 162 -10.13 18.79 0.25
CA VAL A 162 -11.38 19.13 0.92
C VAL A 162 -12.44 18.15 0.43
N GLN A 163 -12.76 17.16 1.27
CA GLN A 163 -13.98 16.39 1.13
C GLN A 163 -14.96 16.91 2.18
N GLY A 164 -16.12 17.38 1.72
CA GLY A 164 -17.10 18.09 2.55
C GLY A 164 -17.66 17.20 3.67
N ALA A 165 -17.92 17.83 4.82
CA ALA A 165 -18.67 17.25 5.94
C ALA A 165 -20.15 17.64 5.85
#